data_AF-A4SB25-F1
#
_entry.id   AF-A4SB25-F1
#
_cell.length_a   1.000
_cell.length_b   1.000
_cell.length_c   1.000
_cell.angle_alpha   90.00
_cell.angle_beta   90.00
_cell.angle_gamma   90.00
#
_symmetry.space_group_name_H-M   'P 1'
#
loop_
_entity.id
_entity.type
_entity.pdbx_description
1 polymer ?
#
loop_
_entity_poly.entity_id
_entity_poly.type
_entity_poly.pdbx_seq_one_letter_code
_entity_poly.pdbx_strand_id
1 'polypeptide(L)'
;MASSGEDAADAKSVADALTANERAAVEALESFGVIGGVENGRSGTMAFALMDDARVKKGPDGRKYYVFSYETEVCRAKIEEGMGGSKICVGPQGDVLDSIQRRSRVVVTFVGNRVVKLHASAVSSRFDEVEEIMNRAVDSFALNVV
;
A
#
# COMPACT_ATOMS: atom_id res chain seq x y z
N MET A 1 -6.75 24.28 0.36
CA MET A 1 -7.32 24.42 -0.99
C MET A 1 -7.89 23.08 -1.37
N ALA A 2 -9.18 23.01 -1.70
CA ALA A 2 -9.80 21.78 -2.17
C ALA A 2 -9.14 21.32 -3.47
N SER A 3 -8.86 20.03 -3.59
CA SER A 3 -8.40 19.41 -4.84
C SER A 3 -9.44 19.67 -5.92
N SER A 4 -9.03 20.10 -7.10
CA SER A 4 -9.93 20.17 -8.25
C SER A 4 -10.42 18.76 -8.64
N GLY A 5 -11.55 18.64 -9.33
CA GLY A 5 -12.05 17.34 -9.81
C GLY A 5 -11.07 16.64 -10.76
N GLU A 6 -10.29 17.42 -11.51
CA GLU A 6 -9.20 16.92 -12.37
C GLU A 6 -8.04 16.36 -11.55
N ASP A 7 -7.61 17.07 -10.50
CA ASP A 7 -6.56 16.60 -9.60
C ASP A 7 -6.96 15.30 -8.87
N ALA A 8 -8.24 15.12 -8.51
CA ALA A 8 -8.72 13.88 -7.89
C ALA A 8 -8.64 12.69 -8.87
N ALA A 9 -9.03 12.89 -10.13
CA ALA A 9 -8.93 11.86 -11.17
C ALA A 9 -7.47 11.49 -11.49
N ASP A 10 -6.58 12.48 -11.51
CA ASP A 10 -5.13 12.31 -11.70
C ASP A 10 -4.52 11.49 -10.55
N ALA A 11 -4.81 11.85 -9.30
CA ALA A 11 -4.35 11.09 -8.13
C ALA A 11 -4.86 9.65 -8.10
N LYS A 12 -6.12 9.43 -8.47
CA LYS A 12 -6.68 8.08 -8.59
C LYS A 12 -5.95 7.26 -9.64
N SER A 13 -5.67 7.84 -10.81
CA SER A 13 -4.94 7.18 -11.89
C SER A 13 -3.51 6.78 -11.47
N VAL A 14 -2.81 7.66 -10.73
CA VAL A 14 -1.49 7.36 -10.16
C VAL A 14 -1.58 6.25 -9.13
N ALA A 15 -2.55 6.31 -8.21
CA ALA A 15 -2.75 5.27 -7.19
C ALA A 15 -3.04 3.91 -7.83
N ASP A 16 -3.92 3.87 -8.84
CA ASP A 16 -4.25 2.67 -9.60
C ASP A 16 -3.01 2.08 -10.30
N ALA A 17 -2.23 2.90 -10.99
CA ALA A 17 -1.04 2.44 -11.69
C ALA A 17 0.02 1.89 -10.73
N LEU A 18 0.24 2.56 -9.60
CA LEU A 18 1.27 2.18 -8.62
C LEU A 18 0.88 1.00 -7.72
N THR A 19 -0.37 0.56 -7.76
CA THR A 19 -0.89 -0.59 -7.00
C THR A 19 -1.38 -1.74 -7.90
N ALA A 20 -1.18 -1.61 -9.22
CA ALA A 20 -1.62 -2.62 -10.19
C ALA A 20 -0.99 -3.99 -9.94
N ASN A 21 0.29 -4.04 -9.57
CA ASN A 21 1.00 -5.29 -9.32
C ASN A 21 0.47 -6.00 -8.07
N GLU A 22 0.19 -5.27 -6.99
CA GLU A 22 -0.40 -5.83 -5.78
C GLU A 22 -1.80 -6.40 -6.05
N ARG A 23 -2.59 -5.77 -6.92
CA ARG A 23 -3.90 -6.29 -7.34
C ARG A 23 -3.78 -7.54 -8.21
N ALA A 24 -2.89 -7.53 -9.18
CA ALA A 24 -2.62 -8.69 -10.03
C ALA A 24 -2.09 -9.88 -9.21
N ALA A 25 -1.23 -9.62 -8.22
CA ALA A 25 -0.70 -10.63 -7.31
C ALA A 25 -1.80 -11.35 -6.52
N VAL A 26 -2.77 -10.56 -6.02
CA VAL A 26 -3.96 -11.07 -5.35
C VAL A 26 -4.70 -12.00 -6.31
N GLU A 27 -5.00 -11.57 -7.54
CA GLU A 27 -5.73 -12.39 -8.52
C GLU A 27 -4.99 -13.69 -8.89
N ALA A 28 -3.67 -13.65 -9.01
CA ALA A 28 -2.84 -14.78 -9.42
C ALA A 28 -2.43 -15.75 -8.29
N LEU A 29 -2.83 -15.49 -7.04
CA LEU A 29 -2.35 -16.21 -5.84
C LEU A 29 -0.82 -16.20 -5.71
N GLU A 30 -0.17 -15.15 -6.22
CA GLU A 30 1.28 -15.06 -6.25
C GLU A 30 1.86 -14.57 -4.91
N SER A 31 2.94 -15.22 -4.49
CA SER A 31 3.74 -14.72 -3.36
C SER A 31 4.62 -13.57 -3.82
N PHE A 32 4.33 -12.35 -3.38
CA PHE A 32 5.14 -11.16 -3.65
C PHE A 32 5.90 -10.66 -2.42
N GLY A 33 7.22 -10.50 -2.60
CA GLY A 33 8.07 -9.70 -1.73
C GLY A 33 8.48 -10.37 -0.43
N VAL A 34 9.54 -9.81 0.16
CA VAL A 34 10.11 -10.19 1.46
C VAL A 34 9.64 -9.16 2.49
N ILE A 35 8.83 -9.56 3.46
CA ILE A 35 8.64 -8.77 4.69
C ILE A 35 9.85 -9.02 5.59
N GLY A 36 10.54 -7.95 6.01
CA GLY A 36 11.62 -8.06 7.00
C GLY A 36 11.14 -8.76 8.27
N GLY A 37 11.85 -9.80 8.70
CA GLY A 37 11.53 -10.59 9.90
C GLY A 37 10.72 -11.88 9.67
N VAL A 38 10.61 -12.38 8.43
CA VAL A 38 10.00 -13.68 8.11
C VAL A 38 11.08 -14.67 7.64
N GLU A 39 11.35 -15.71 8.42
CA GLU A 39 12.25 -16.80 8.01
C GLU A 39 11.69 -17.52 6.77
N ASN A 40 12.55 -17.77 5.77
CA ASN A 40 12.23 -18.29 4.43
C ASN A 40 11.55 -17.32 3.43
N GLY A 41 11.37 -16.04 3.78
CA GLY A 41 11.27 -14.93 2.81
C GLY A 41 10.11 -14.95 1.82
N ARG A 42 9.12 -15.83 1.97
CA ARG A 42 7.91 -15.87 1.14
C ARG A 42 6.77 -15.19 1.88
N SER A 43 6.43 -13.99 1.43
CA SER A 43 5.14 -13.37 1.77
C SER A 43 4.32 -13.16 0.51
N GLY A 44 3.01 -13.08 0.66
CA GLY A 44 2.09 -12.83 -0.45
C GLY A 44 0.87 -12.03 0.00
N THR A 45 0.38 -11.16 -0.87
CA THR A 45 -0.84 -10.40 -0.61
C THR A 45 -2.05 -11.26 -0.93
N MET A 46 -2.86 -11.54 0.08
CA MET A 46 -4.09 -12.31 -0.03
C MET A 46 -5.25 -11.45 -0.50
N ALA A 47 -5.34 -10.22 0.01
CA ALA A 47 -6.35 -9.25 -0.33
C ALA A 47 -5.76 -7.85 -0.41
N PHE A 48 -6.35 -7.01 -1.26
CA PHE A 48 -5.95 -5.62 -1.47
C PHE A 48 -7.20 -4.76 -1.64
N ALA A 49 -7.24 -3.60 -0.99
CA ALA A 49 -8.29 -2.60 -1.15
C ALA A 49 -7.68 -1.21 -1.26
N LEU A 50 -7.88 -0.54 -2.40
CA LEU A 50 -7.53 0.87 -2.56
C LEU A 50 -8.63 1.74 -1.94
N MET A 51 -8.26 2.70 -1.10
CA MET A 51 -9.22 3.60 -0.45
C MET A 51 -9.62 4.73 -1.40
N ASP A 52 -10.84 5.25 -1.25
CA ASP A 52 -11.35 6.39 -2.04
C ASP A 52 -10.92 7.73 -1.43
N ASP A 53 -9.62 7.88 -1.16
CA ASP A 53 -9.02 9.05 -0.51
C ASP A 53 -7.86 9.67 -1.32
N ALA A 54 -7.69 9.21 -2.56
CA ALA A 54 -6.65 9.69 -3.46
C ALA A 54 -6.79 11.19 -3.72
N ARG A 55 -5.71 11.95 -3.54
CA ARG A 55 -5.70 13.41 -3.70
C ARG A 55 -4.36 13.95 -4.13
N VAL A 56 -4.36 15.12 -4.76
CA VAL A 56 -3.14 15.91 -5.02
C VAL A 56 -2.94 16.93 -3.92
N LYS A 57 -1.70 17.06 -3.43
CA LYS A 57 -1.22 18.25 -2.73
C LYS A 57 -0.11 18.92 -3.55
N LYS A 58 -0.01 20.24 -3.49
CA LYS A 58 1.06 21.00 -4.15
C LYS A 58 2.12 21.42 -3.13
N GLY A 59 3.38 21.18 -3.45
CA GLY A 59 4.50 21.69 -2.67
C GLY A 59 4.73 23.20 -2.90
N PRO A 60 5.64 23.82 -2.13
CA PRO A 60 5.99 25.23 -2.30
C PRO A 60 6.54 25.58 -3.69
N ASP A 61 7.18 24.62 -4.36
CA ASP A 61 7.72 24.71 -5.72
C ASP A 61 6.66 24.47 -6.81
N GLY A 62 5.38 24.31 -6.42
CA GLY A 62 4.28 23.97 -7.33
C GLY A 62 4.25 22.49 -7.74
N ARG A 63 5.20 21.67 -7.26
CA ARG A 63 5.26 20.23 -7.56
C ARG A 63 4.04 19.51 -7.02
N LYS A 64 3.46 18.64 -7.84
CA LYS A 64 2.37 17.76 -7.44
C LYS A 64 2.90 16.59 -6.62
N TYR A 65 2.20 16.29 -5.54
CA TYR A 65 2.38 15.09 -4.72
C TYR A 65 1.04 14.37 -4.67
N TYR A 66 1.05 13.10 -5.05
CA TYR A 66 -0.11 12.23 -5.10
C TYR A 66 -0.17 11.43 -3.81
N VAL A 67 -1.22 11.62 -3.03
CA VAL A 67 -1.44 10.96 -1.75
C VAL A 67 -2.59 9.99 -1.91
N PHE A 68 -2.42 8.75 -1.43
CA PHE A 68 -3.46 7.73 -1.43
C PHE A 68 -3.23 6.71 -0.33
N SER A 69 -4.28 6.03 0.09
CA SER A 69 -4.23 4.96 1.08
C SER A 69 -4.74 3.64 0.52
N TYR A 70 -4.24 2.53 1.06
CA TYR A 70 -4.74 1.20 0.74
C TYR A 70 -4.57 0.26 1.92
N GLU A 71 -5.35 -0.82 1.92
CA GLU A 71 -5.27 -1.91 2.87
C GLU A 71 -4.81 -3.18 2.17
N THR A 72 -4.01 -3.97 2.88
CA THR A 72 -3.52 -5.27 2.40
C THR A 72 -3.68 -6.31 3.49
N GLU A 73 -4.11 -7.49 3.10
CA GLU A 73 -4.00 -8.69 3.93
C GLU A 73 -2.83 -9.53 3.40
N VAL A 74 -1.91 -9.90 4.27
CA VAL A 74 -0.66 -10.55 3.88
C VAL A 74 -0.48 -11.89 4.60
N CYS A 75 -0.16 -12.92 3.84
CA CYS A 75 0.32 -14.20 4.36
C CYS A 75 1.85 -14.20 4.44
N ARG A 76 2.40 -14.72 5.54
CA ARG A 76 3.85 -14.92 5.74
C ARG A 76 4.31 -16.34 5.40
N ALA A 77 3.50 -17.06 4.64
CA ALA A 77 3.71 -18.44 4.26
C ALA A 77 3.11 -18.69 2.87
N LYS A 78 2.60 -19.90 2.60
CA LYS A 78 1.97 -20.24 1.33
C LYS A 78 0.52 -19.76 1.30
N ILE A 79 0.09 -19.20 0.17
CA ILE A 79 -1.32 -18.88 -0.08
C ILE A 79 -1.94 -20.07 -0.81
N GLU A 80 -3.08 -20.54 -0.32
CA GLU A 80 -3.89 -21.58 -0.96
C GLU A 80 -5.36 -21.13 -1.05
N GLU A 81 -6.12 -21.78 -1.93
CA GLU A 81 -7.57 -21.60 -2.02
C GLU A 81 -8.25 -22.61 -1.08
N GLY A 82 -8.93 -22.10 -0.07
CA GLY A 82 -9.74 -22.87 0.87
C GLY A 82 -11.15 -23.17 0.34
N MET A 83 -11.94 -23.85 1.17
CA MET A 83 -13.33 -24.18 0.82
C MET A 83 -14.15 -22.90 0.55
N GLY A 84 -14.79 -22.85 -0.62
CA GLY A 84 -15.62 -21.71 -1.03
C GLY A 84 -14.86 -20.58 -1.74
N GLY A 85 -13.61 -20.81 -2.16
CA GLY A 85 -12.82 -19.85 -2.93
C GLY A 85 -12.14 -18.77 -2.08
N SER A 86 -12.21 -18.89 -0.75
CA SER A 86 -11.50 -17.98 0.17
C SER A 86 -10.02 -18.31 0.17
N LYS A 87 -9.17 -17.28 0.26
CA LYS A 87 -7.72 -17.49 0.37
C LYS A 87 -7.36 -17.77 1.82
N ILE A 88 -6.49 -18.75 2.02
CA ILE A 88 -5.98 -19.12 3.35
C ILE A 88 -4.46 -19.06 3.36
N CYS A 89 -3.90 -18.73 4.52
CA CYS A 89 -2.45 -18.75 4.76
C CYS A 89 -2.08 -20.09 5.38
N VAL A 90 -1.25 -20.88 4.69
CA VAL A 90 -0.88 -22.23 5.10
C VAL A 90 0.59 -22.26 5.48
N GLY A 91 0.86 -22.65 6.73
CA GLY A 91 2.18 -22.80 7.31
C GLY A 91 2.93 -24.02 6.77
N PRO A 92 4.24 -24.14 7.05
CA PRO A 92 5.06 -25.24 6.56
C PRO A 92 4.59 -26.63 6.99
N GLN A 93 3.83 -26.73 8.08
CA GLN A 93 3.31 -28.00 8.60
C GLN A 93 1.90 -28.32 8.09
N GLY A 94 1.34 -27.49 7.21
CA GLY A 94 -0.04 -27.60 6.73
C GLY A 94 -1.08 -27.00 7.68
N ASP A 95 -0.63 -26.31 8.72
CA ASP A 95 -1.46 -25.55 9.65
C ASP A 95 -1.96 -24.24 9.01
N VAL A 96 -3.17 -23.82 9.37
CA VAL A 96 -3.71 -22.53 8.92
C VAL A 96 -3.15 -21.44 9.84
N LEU A 97 -2.44 -20.48 9.26
CA LEU A 97 -1.86 -19.33 9.94
C LEU A 97 -2.76 -18.11 9.82
N ASP A 98 -2.66 -17.22 10.82
CA ASP A 98 -3.28 -15.91 10.75
C ASP A 98 -2.63 -15.05 9.65
N SER A 99 -3.47 -14.39 8.87
CA SER A 99 -3.03 -13.34 7.96
C SER A 99 -2.82 -12.02 8.70
N ILE A 100 -2.05 -11.13 8.09
CA ILE A 100 -1.71 -9.84 8.68
C ILE A 100 -2.35 -8.74 7.86
N GLN A 101 -3.34 -8.07 8.45
CA GLN A 101 -3.92 -6.88 7.87
C GLN A 101 -3.02 -5.67 8.15
N ARG A 102 -2.79 -4.87 7.11
CA ARG A 102 -2.01 -3.64 7.17
C ARG A 102 -2.76 -2.53 6.47
N ARG A 103 -2.61 -1.33 7.00
CA ARG A 103 -3.09 -0.09 6.39
C ARG A 103 -1.88 0.74 6.01
N SER A 104 -1.89 1.24 4.78
CA SER A 104 -0.79 1.99 4.18
C SER A 104 -1.27 3.37 3.77
N ARG A 105 -0.44 4.39 4.02
CA ARG A 105 -0.59 5.73 3.49
C ARG A 105 0.65 6.07 2.68
N VAL A 106 0.44 6.53 1.46
CA VAL A 106 1.51 6.75 0.49
C VAL A 106 1.46 8.17 -0.02
N VAL A 107 2.64 8.76 -0.20
CA VAL A 107 2.81 9.99 -0.98
C VAL A 107 3.88 9.77 -2.03
N VAL A 108 3.57 10.18 -3.26
CA VAL A 108 4.43 10.02 -4.42
C VAL A 108 4.60 11.35 -5.14
N THR A 109 5.79 11.60 -5.66
CA THR A 109 6.02 12.67 -6.62
C THR A 109 7.00 12.23 -7.70
N PHE A 110 6.97 12.93 -8.83
CA PHE A 110 7.82 12.67 -9.98
C PHE A 110 8.90 13.74 -10.08
N VAL A 111 10.14 13.32 -10.34
CA VAL A 111 11.30 14.20 -10.53
C VAL A 111 12.00 13.75 -11.82
N GLY A 112 11.73 14.44 -12.94
CA GLY A 112 12.19 14.01 -14.25
C GLY A 112 11.66 12.61 -14.57
N ASN A 113 12.56 11.64 -14.75
CA ASN A 113 12.22 10.23 -15.00
C ASN A 113 12.19 9.36 -13.74
N ARG A 114 12.29 9.94 -12.54
CA ARG A 114 12.31 9.21 -11.26
C ARG A 114 10.99 9.36 -10.52
N VAL A 115 10.58 8.28 -9.88
CA VAL A 115 9.48 8.27 -8.91
C VAL A 115 10.08 8.28 -7.52
N VAL A 116 9.66 9.22 -6.68
CA VAL A 116 10.02 9.23 -5.26
C VAL A 116 8.77 8.96 -4.44
N LYS A 117 8.82 7.94 -3.60
CA LYS A 117 7.70 7.43 -2.81
C LYS A 117 8.09 7.38 -1.34
N LEU A 118 7.25 7.97 -0.48
CA LEU A 118 7.21 7.65 0.94
C LEU A 118 6.02 6.72 1.18
N HIS A 119 6.30 5.57 1.80
CA HIS A 119 5.31 4.56 2.13
C HIS A 119 5.30 4.35 3.64
N ALA A 120 4.27 4.87 4.30
CA ALA A 120 4.03 4.63 5.72
C ALA A 120 3.02 3.48 5.85
N SER A 121 3.31 2.48 6.69
CA SER A 121 2.46 1.30 6.83
C SER A 121 2.52 0.74 8.25
N ALA A 122 1.36 0.38 8.79
CA ALA A 122 1.23 -0.26 10.09
C ALA A 122 0.26 -1.45 10.04
N VAL A 123 0.38 -2.35 11.01
CA VAL A 123 -0.62 -3.43 11.20
C VAL A 123 -1.94 -2.80 11.65
N SER A 124 -3.06 -3.30 11.11
CA SER A 124 -4.37 -2.68 11.33
C SER A 124 -4.73 -2.57 12.81
N SER A 125 -4.36 -3.57 13.62
CA SER A 125 -4.61 -3.60 15.07
C SER A 125 -3.90 -2.51 15.87
N ARG A 126 -2.88 -1.85 15.31
CA ARG A 126 -2.16 -0.73 15.93
C ARG A 126 -2.27 0.55 15.13
N PHE A 127 -3.09 0.56 14.08
CA PHE A 127 -3.09 1.68 13.15
C PHE A 127 -3.53 2.97 13.83
N ASP A 128 -4.59 2.92 14.64
CA ASP A 128 -5.14 4.09 15.31
C ASP A 128 -4.13 4.75 16.27
N GLU A 129 -3.19 3.98 16.84
CA GLU A 129 -2.12 4.49 17.70
C GLU A 129 -1.07 5.30 16.92
N VAL A 130 -0.85 4.99 15.65
CA VAL A 130 0.21 5.58 14.81
C VAL A 130 -0.33 6.44 13.67
N GLU A 131 -1.64 6.48 13.49
CA GLU A 131 -2.32 7.15 12.38
C GLU A 131 -1.91 8.63 12.30
N GLU A 132 -1.90 9.33 13.43
CA GLU A 132 -1.55 10.75 13.46
C GLU A 132 -0.13 11.00 12.94
N ILE A 133 0.84 10.17 13.37
CA ILE A 133 2.24 10.28 12.97
C ILE A 133 2.39 9.92 11.49
N MET A 134 1.69 8.88 11.01
CA MET A 134 1.70 8.50 9.61
C MET A 134 1.11 9.60 8.72
N ASN A 135 -0.02 10.19 9.11
CA ASN A 135 -0.64 11.32 8.43
C ASN A 135 0.32 12.49 8.36
N ARG A 136 0.93 12.85 9.49
CA ARG A 136 1.91 13.93 9.56
C ARG A 136 3.11 13.68 8.65
N ALA A 137 3.64 12.45 8.60
CA ALA A 137 4.77 12.11 7.74
C ALA A 137 4.41 12.27 6.24
N VAL A 138 3.23 11.76 5.84
CA VAL A 138 2.73 11.85 4.46
C VAL A 138 2.40 13.29 4.08
N ASP A 139 1.77 14.06 4.97
CA ASP A 139 1.36 15.45 4.73
C ASP A 139 2.53 16.43 4.71
N SER A 140 3.53 16.21 5.56
CA SER A 140 4.75 17.05 5.59
C SER A 140 5.80 16.65 4.56
N PHE A 141 5.68 15.48 3.92
CA PHE A 141 6.62 15.04 2.90
C PHE A 141 6.72 16.07 1.77
N ALA A 142 7.92 16.60 1.58
CA ALA A 142 8.29 17.49 0.49
C ALA A 142 9.73 17.20 0.10
N LEU A 143 10.03 17.28 -1.19
CA LEU A 143 11.37 17.15 -1.71
C LEU A 143 11.93 18.52 -2.07
N ASN A 144 13.02 18.88 -1.41
CA ASN A 144 13.84 20.02 -1.80
C ASN A 144 14.94 19.51 -2.74
N VAL A 145 14.60 19.33 -4.02
CA VAL A 145 15.60 19.06 -5.06
C VAL A 145 15.82 20.36 -5.81
N VAL A 146 17.05 20.90 -5.70
CA VAL A 146 17.54 22.05 -6.46
C VAL A 146 17.78 21.66 -7.91
#